data_AF-A0A529L8Q3-F1
#
_entry.id   AF-A0A529L8Q3-F1
#
_cell.length_a   1.000
_cell.length_b   1.000
_cell.length_c   1.000
_cell.angle_alpha   90.00
_cell.angle_beta   90.00
_cell.angle_gamma   90.00
#
_symmetry.space_group_name_H-M   'P 1'
#
loop_
_entity.id
_entity.type
_entity.pdbx_description
1 polymer ?
#
loop_
_entity_poly.entity_id
_entity_poly.type
_entity_poly.pdbx_seq_one_letter_code
_entity_poly.pdbx_strand_id
1 'polypeptide(L)' 'TMPETMSIERRKMLALLGAELVLTEGPKGMKGAIAKADELAATIPNAIIPQQFENPANPEIHRTTTAEEIWNDTHG' A
#
# COMPACT_ATOMS: atom_id res chain seq x y z
N THR A 1 -4.66 2.96 5.94
CA THR A 1 -6.12 2.72 6.05
C THR A 1 -6.53 1.64 5.05
N MET A 2 -7.64 0.95 5.24
CA MET A 2 -8.18 -0.01 4.26
C MET A 2 -9.69 -0.23 4.45
N PRO A 3 -10.44 -0.70 3.43
CA PRO A 3 -11.84 -1.07 3.60
C PRO A 3 -12.01 -2.23 4.58
N GLU A 4 -13.06 -2.21 5.41
CA GLU A 4 -13.37 -3.29 6.36
C GLU A 4 -13.67 -4.64 5.70
N THR A 5 -13.96 -4.63 4.39
CA THR A 5 -14.15 -5.82 3.54
C THR A 5 -12.85 -6.58 3.29
N MET A 6 -11.69 -6.03 3.68
CA MET A 6 -10.42 -6.76 3.65
C MET A 6 -10.45 -7.95 4.60
N SER A 7 -9.83 -9.05 4.16
CA SER A 7 -9.85 -10.32 4.89
C SER A 7 -9.28 -10.19 6.31
N ILE A 8 -9.74 -11.06 7.21
CA ILE A 8 -9.27 -11.07 8.59
C ILE A 8 -7.79 -11.45 8.65
N GLU A 9 -7.35 -12.36 7.79
CA GLU A 9 -5.96 -12.83 7.68
C GLU A 9 -5.03 -11.65 7.38
N ARG A 10 -5.39 -10.82 6.39
CA ARG A 10 -4.57 -9.67 5.99
C ARG A 10 -4.48 -8.64 7.12
N ARG A 11 -5.59 -8.39 7.83
CA ARG A 11 -5.61 -7.49 8.99
C ARG A 11 -4.74 -8.03 10.13
N LYS A 12 -4.85 -9.32 10.44
CA LYS A 12 -4.02 -9.96 11.48
C LYS A 12 -2.53 -9.88 11.14
N MET A 13 -2.15 -10.19 9.90
CA MET A 13 -0.75 -10.13 9.48
C MET A 13 -0.15 -8.72 9.64
N LEU A 14 -0.87 -7.68 9.24
CA LEU A 14 -0.38 -6.30 9.37
C LEU A 14 -0.30 -5.85 10.84
N ALA A 15 -1.29 -6.22 11.66
CA ALA A 15 -1.26 -5.92 13.09
C ALA A 15 -0.09 -6.63 13.79
N LEU A 16 0.22 -7.88 13.42
CA LEU A 16 1.36 -8.64 13.96
C LEU A 16 2.71 -7.99 13.59
N LEU A 17 2.79 -7.33 12.44
CA LEU A 17 3.97 -6.56 12.02
C LEU A 17 4.04 -5.17 12.68
N GLY A 18 3.10 -4.84 13.58
CA GLY A 18 3.08 -3.57 14.31
C GLY A 18 2.35 -2.43 13.61
N ALA A 19 1.62 -2.70 12.52
CA ALA A 19 0.84 -1.65 11.83
C ALA A 19 -0.44 -1.31 12.59
N GLU A 20 -0.71 -0.03 12.77
CA GLU A 20 -2.02 0.46 13.21
C GLU A 20 -3.02 0.48 12.05
N LEU A 21 -4.13 -0.23 12.22
CA LEU A 21 -5.13 -0.39 11.17
C LEU A 21 -6.32 0.54 11.40
N VAL A 22 -6.48 1.51 10.50
CA VAL A 22 -7.69 2.32 10.39
C VAL A 22 -8.58 1.74 9.29
N LEU A 23 -9.73 1.18 9.68
CA LEU A 23 -10.71 0.59 8.77
C LEU A 23 -11.69 1.67 8.26
N THR A 24 -12.03 1.60 6.98
CA THR A 24 -13.01 2.47 6.33
C THR A 24 -14.22 1.67 5.87
N GLU A 25 -15.37 2.34 5.68
CA GLU A 25 -16.60 1.71 5.20
C GLU A 25 -16.39 0.91 3.91
N GLY A 26 -16.85 -0.35 3.91
CA GLY A 26 -16.75 -1.25 2.76
C GLY A 26 -17.28 -0.67 1.45
N PRO A 27 -18.49 -0.07 1.41
CA PRO A 27 -19.09 0.47 0.19
C PRO A 27 -18.27 1.58 -0.51
N LYS A 28 -17.47 2.35 0.25
CA LYS A 28 -16.61 3.40 -0.32
C LYS A 28 -15.34 2.83 -0.97
N GLY A 29 -15.05 1.55 -0.73
CA GLY A 29 -13.92 0.84 -1.30
C GLY A 29 -12.60 1.57 -1.14
N MET A 30 -11.71 1.42 -2.13
CA MET A 30 -10.37 2.01 -2.04
C MET A 30 -10.39 3.54 -2.07
N LYS A 31 -11.37 4.17 -2.73
CA LYS A 31 -11.53 5.63 -2.72
C LYS A 31 -11.75 6.16 -1.30
N GLY A 32 -12.56 5.47 -0.50
CA GLY A 32 -12.75 5.80 0.92
C GLY A 32 -11.46 5.63 1.74
N ALA A 33 -10.69 4.58 1.47
CA ALA A 33 -9.41 4.35 2.14
C ALA A 33 -8.39 5.45 1.81
N ILE A 34 -8.31 5.88 0.55
CA ILE A 34 -7.43 6.97 0.09
C ILE A 34 -7.84 8.28 0.77
N ALA A 35 -9.13 8.65 0.72
CA ALA A 35 -9.61 9.87 1.37
C ALA A 35 -9.29 9.90 2.88
N LYS A 36 -9.40 8.75 3.56
CA LYS A 36 -9.01 8.66 4.97
C LYS A 36 -7.50 8.77 5.17
N ALA A 37 -6.68 8.27 4.24
CA ALA A 37 -5.23 8.44 4.31
C ALA A 37 -4.83 9.91 4.18
N ASP A 38 -5.47 10.66 3.28
CA ASP A 38 -5.25 12.10 3.11
C ASP A 38 -5.64 12.89 4.37
N GLU A 39 -6.79 12.55 4.99
CA GLU A 39 -7.23 13.14 6.26
C GLU A 39 -6.21 12.90 7.39
N LEU A 40 -5.68 11.68 7.49
CA LEU A 40 -4.66 11.33 8.49
C LEU A 40 -3.35 12.07 8.23
N ALA A 41 -2.91 12.19 6.97
CA ALA A 41 -1.69 12.91 6.64
C ALA A 41 -1.80 14.42 6.92
N ALA A 42 -2.99 14.99 6.76
CA ALA A 42 -3.26 16.39 7.11
C ALA A 42 -3.25 16.66 8.63
N THR A 43 -3.46 15.63 9.46
CA THR A 43 -3.64 15.79 10.92
C THR A 43 -2.47 15.25 11.74
N ILE A 44 -1.70 14.30 11.21
CA ILE A 44 -0.56 13.69 11.90
C ILE A 44 0.73 14.43 11.48
N PRO A 45 1.43 15.08 12.43
CA PRO A 45 2.71 15.73 12.13
C PRO A 45 3.72 14.75 11.55
N ASN A 46 4.43 15.17 10.50
CA ASN A 46 5.43 14.37 9.78
C ASN A 46 4.89 13.09 9.12
N ALA A 47 3.58 12.99 8.92
CA ALA A 47 3.01 11.89 8.15
C ALA A 47 3.44 11.95 6.68
N ILE A 48 3.72 10.78 6.12
CA ILE A 48 4.09 10.60 4.71
C ILE A 48 3.16 9.55 4.12
N ILE A 49 2.55 9.87 2.96
CA ILE A 49 1.83 8.90 2.14
C ILE A 49 2.78 8.45 1.02
N PRO A 50 3.16 7.16 0.93
CA PRO A 50 4.11 6.68 -0.09
C PRO A 50 3.60 6.73 -1.55
N GLN A 51 2.28 6.87 -1.73
CA GLN A 51 1.61 7.05 -3.02
C GLN A 51 1.98 6.00 -4.09
N GLN A 52 1.72 4.72 -3.82
CA GLN A 52 2.16 3.60 -4.68
C GLN A 52 1.75 3.69 -6.16
N PHE A 53 0.70 4.44 -6.50
CA PHE A 53 0.23 4.59 -7.89
C PHE A 53 0.87 5.77 -8.63
N GLU A 54 1.47 6.72 -7.91
CA GLU A 54 2.06 7.94 -8.47
C GLU A 54 3.58 7.98 -8.31
N ASN A 55 4.11 7.28 -7.30
CA ASN A 55 5.53 7.28 -6.98
C ASN A 55 6.34 6.50 -8.04
N PRO A 56 7.26 7.16 -8.79
CA PRO A 56 8.04 6.51 -9.84
C PRO A 56 9.00 5.44 -9.31
N ALA A 57 9.30 5.41 -8.00
CA ALA A 57 10.08 4.34 -7.40
C ALA A 57 9.41 2.97 -7.50
N ASN A 58 8.06 2.91 -7.57
CA ASN A 58 7.33 1.66 -7.71
C ASN A 58 7.60 0.96 -9.06
N PRO A 59 7.39 1.59 -10.24
CA PRO A 59 7.79 0.96 -11.49
C PRO A 59 9.32 0.79 -11.63
N GLU A 60 10.12 1.69 -11.04
CA GLU A 60 11.58 1.63 -11.18
C GLU A 60 12.19 0.40 -10.50
N ILE A 61 11.75 0.03 -9.30
CA ILE A 61 12.30 -1.16 -8.63
C ILE A 61 12.07 -2.41 -9.49
N HIS A 62 10.90 -2.53 -10.12
CA HIS A 62 10.61 -3.64 -11.03
C HIS A 62 11.50 -3.65 -12.28
N ARG A 63 11.96 -2.49 -12.78
CA ARG A 63 12.92 -2.45 -13.88
C ARG A 63 14.29 -2.95 -13.45
N THR A 64 14.76 -2.51 -12.29
CA THR A 64 16.12 -2.81 -11.81
C THR A 64 16.26 -4.18 -11.15
N THR A 65 15.16 -4.80 -10.71
CA THR A 65 15.17 -6.14 -10.10
C THR A 65 14.31 -7.12 -10.88
N THR A 66 12.98 -6.95 -10.90
CA THR A 66 12.06 -7.95 -11.47
C THR A 66 12.35 -8.24 -12.94
N ALA A 67 12.68 -7.23 -13.75
CA ALA A 67 13.03 -7.45 -15.16
C ALA A 67 14.38 -8.16 -15.31
N GLU A 68 15.37 -7.80 -14.49
CA GLU A 68 16.70 -8.45 -14.48
C GLU A 68 16.61 -9.91 -14.00
N GLU A 69 15.80 -10.21 -12.99
CA GLU A 69 15.51 -11.58 -12.53
C GLU A 69 14.98 -12.43 -13.69
N ILE A 70 13.96 -11.92 -14.40
CA ILE A 70 13.38 -12.61 -15.55
C ILE A 70 14.42 -12.79 -16.66
N TRP A 71 15.13 -11.72 -17.04
CA TRP A 71 16.12 -11.76 -18.12
C TRP A 71 17.23 -12.77 -17.86
N ASN A 72 17.74 -12.81 -16.62
CA ASN A 72 18.78 -13.75 -16.23
C ASN A 72 18.25 -15.20 -16.25
N ASP A 73 17.04 -15.43 -15.72
CA ASP A 73 16.43 -16.76 -15.68
C ASP A 73 16.06 -17.26 -17.08
N THR A 74 15.74 -16.37 -18.02
CA THR A 74 15.48 -16.70 -19.43
C THR A 74 16.74 -16.77 -20.29
N HIS A 75 17.92 -16.49 -19.74
CA HIS A 75 19.21 -16.46 -20.44
C HIS A 75 19.26 -15.48 -21.63
N GLY A 76 18.55 -14.35 -21.51
CA GLY A 76 18.29 -13.42 -22.61
C GLY A 76 17.01 -13.78 -23.35
#